data_AF-A0A9D1AU50-F1
#
_entry.id   AF-A0A9D1AU50-F1
#
_cell.length_a   1.000
_cell.length_b   1.000
_cell.length_c   1.000
_cell.angle_alpha   90.00
_cell.angle_beta   90.00
_cell.angle_gamma   90.00
#
_symmetry.space_group_name_H-M   'P 1'
#
loop_
_entity.id
_entity.type
_entity.pdbx_description
1 polymer ?
#
loop_
_entity_poly.entity_id
_entity_poly.type
_entity_poly.pdbx_seq_one_letter_code
_entity_poly.pdbx_strand_id
1 'polypeptide(L)'
;MIWPRISATRAYATSCMLALDRDSLRGMGESPTGGFLELKQRVTYSLLRAAARVGLRSGLPLKQMVSLMQLAYFREAREEQGHTLDAIAELFGRSLRTVSTLHHQYRSDFFAPEEQVAFRRAIAALVNHAPADLGRLQAAFPDVPEAKLIEALQDLERGGTLLPRGDPPTWHRNPEAHEFTSTDLQARIDGLNRQMDVLAETIWRRLVLSDDAPTLARTYVFHASDRDLQALLGAIEALVRGGAIAADQTYERSGEGRQVGITLAATPLEEPP
;
A
#
# COMPACT_ATOMS: atom_id res chain seq x y z
N MET A 1 -8.26 -27.09 10.25
CA MET A 1 -8.67 -26.59 8.93
C MET A 1 -7.92 -25.28 8.72
N ILE A 2 -6.85 -25.29 7.91
CA ILE A 2 -5.83 -24.24 7.84
C ILE A 2 -6.30 -23.22 6.78
N TRP A 3 -6.74 -22.03 7.20
CA TRP A 3 -7.11 -20.96 6.28
C TRP A 3 -5.82 -20.28 5.76
N PRO A 4 -5.68 -19.99 4.46
CA PRO A 4 -4.46 -19.40 3.92
C PRO A 4 -4.32 -17.95 4.41
N ARG A 5 -3.12 -17.59 4.89
CA ARG A 5 -2.66 -16.19 4.98
C ARG A 5 -2.92 -15.50 3.65
N ILE A 6 -3.81 -14.50 3.63
CA ILE A 6 -3.97 -13.43 2.62
C ILE A 6 -3.21 -13.74 1.31
N SER A 7 -3.74 -14.69 0.53
CA SER A 7 -3.10 -15.19 -0.69
C SER A 7 -3.94 -14.98 -1.95
N ALA A 8 -5.10 -14.32 -1.84
CA ALA A 8 -5.94 -14.04 -3.00
C ALA A 8 -5.25 -13.08 -4.00
N THR A 9 -4.43 -12.13 -3.52
CA THR A 9 -3.60 -11.27 -4.38
C THR A 9 -2.31 -11.98 -4.83
N ARG A 10 -1.79 -12.93 -4.05
CA ARG A 10 -0.54 -13.67 -4.33
C ARG A 10 -0.66 -14.69 -5.46
N ALA A 11 -1.81 -15.32 -5.63
CA ALA A 11 -2.02 -16.28 -6.72
C ALA A 11 -2.12 -15.57 -8.09
N TYR A 12 -2.63 -14.34 -8.13
CA TYR A 12 -2.79 -13.58 -9.38
C TYR A 12 -1.47 -13.01 -9.91
N ALA A 13 -0.56 -12.49 -9.07
CA ALA A 13 0.68 -11.87 -9.58
C ALA A 13 1.66 -12.89 -10.17
N THR A 14 1.87 -14.02 -9.50
CA THR A 14 2.78 -15.09 -9.99
C THR A 14 2.17 -15.85 -11.16
N SER A 15 0.84 -16.03 -11.18
CA SER A 15 0.14 -16.61 -12.33
C SER A 15 0.08 -15.65 -13.51
N CYS A 16 -0.12 -14.33 -13.32
CA CYS A 16 -0.10 -13.35 -14.41
C CYS A 16 1.30 -13.15 -15.00
N MET A 17 2.39 -13.28 -14.25
CA MET A 17 3.75 -13.25 -14.86
C MET A 17 4.03 -14.44 -15.77
N LEU A 18 3.37 -15.60 -15.54
CA LEU A 18 3.49 -16.79 -16.37
C LEU A 18 2.35 -16.95 -17.40
N ALA A 19 1.23 -16.24 -17.20
CA ALA A 19 0.01 -16.27 -18.03
C ALA A 19 -0.28 -14.94 -18.75
N LEU A 20 0.70 -14.03 -18.84
CA LEU A 20 0.75 -13.05 -19.93
C LEU A 20 0.97 -13.84 -21.22
N ASP A 21 -0.13 -14.37 -21.71
CA ASP A 21 -0.27 -15.12 -22.94
C ASP A 21 0.39 -14.32 -24.08
N ARG A 22 1.26 -15.00 -24.82
CA ARG A 22 1.95 -14.43 -25.99
C ARG A 22 0.95 -13.93 -27.04
N ASP A 23 -0.31 -14.37 -26.98
CA ASP A 23 -1.34 -14.02 -27.95
C ASP A 23 -2.00 -12.64 -27.69
N SER A 24 -1.96 -12.09 -26.48
CA SER A 24 -2.47 -10.73 -26.20
C SER A 24 -1.58 -9.61 -26.76
N LEU A 25 -0.38 -9.94 -27.24
CA LEU A 25 0.60 -8.99 -27.79
C LEU A 25 0.63 -8.95 -29.33
N ARG A 26 -0.28 -9.65 -30.02
CA ARG A 26 -0.27 -9.79 -31.49
C ARG A 26 -0.80 -8.58 -32.30
N GLY A 27 -1.23 -7.51 -31.64
CA GLY A 27 -1.86 -6.35 -32.31
C GLY A 27 -0.93 -5.19 -32.71
N MET A 28 0.36 -5.22 -32.35
CA MET A 28 1.28 -4.09 -32.62
C MET A 28 2.46 -4.56 -33.46
N GLY A 29 2.46 -4.20 -34.74
CA GLY A 29 3.52 -4.49 -35.68
C GLY A 29 4.76 -3.63 -35.42
N GLU A 30 5.62 -4.07 -34.51
CA GLU A 30 7.05 -3.75 -34.36
C GLU A 30 7.59 -4.66 -33.23
N SER A 31 8.83 -5.15 -33.33
CA SER A 31 9.37 -6.26 -32.52
C SER A 31 8.85 -6.31 -31.04
N PRO A 32 7.96 -7.27 -30.70
CA PRO A 32 7.08 -7.16 -29.53
C PRO A 32 7.78 -7.21 -28.17
N THR A 33 9.05 -7.63 -28.12
CA THR A 33 9.84 -7.68 -26.88
C THR A 33 10.54 -6.38 -26.53
N GLY A 34 10.83 -5.51 -27.51
CA GLY A 34 11.53 -4.24 -27.28
C GLY A 34 10.63 -3.21 -26.60
N GLY A 35 9.42 -3.01 -27.12
CA GLY A 35 8.50 -1.99 -26.61
C GLY A 35 8.01 -2.24 -25.18
N PHE A 36 7.81 -3.50 -24.78
CA PHE A 36 7.35 -3.84 -23.43
C PHE A 36 8.45 -3.66 -22.36
N LEU A 37 9.69 -4.06 -22.67
CA LEU A 37 10.81 -3.85 -21.77
C LEU A 37 11.10 -2.34 -21.60
N GLU A 38 11.05 -1.60 -22.70
CA GLU A 38 11.19 -0.14 -22.68
C GLU A 38 10.09 0.53 -21.85
N LEU A 39 8.83 0.10 -22.00
CA LEU A 39 7.71 0.60 -21.20
C LEU A 39 7.95 0.36 -19.70
N LYS A 40 8.35 -0.86 -19.31
CA LYS A 40 8.70 -1.18 -17.91
C LYS A 40 9.79 -0.25 -17.37
N GLN A 41 10.86 -0.06 -18.14
CA GLN A 41 11.96 0.82 -17.76
C GLN A 41 11.50 2.28 -17.59
N ARG A 42 10.67 2.80 -18.51
CA ARG A 42 10.14 4.17 -18.45
C ARG A 42 9.19 4.39 -17.29
N VAL A 43 8.33 3.42 -16.99
CA VAL A 43 7.42 3.45 -15.84
C VAL A 43 8.23 3.46 -14.53
N THR A 44 9.17 2.51 -14.38
CA THR A 44 10.04 2.45 -13.20
C THR A 44 10.87 3.71 -13.04
N TYR A 45 11.47 4.23 -14.12
CA TYR A 45 12.20 5.49 -14.11
C TYR A 45 11.32 6.66 -13.62
N SER A 46 10.07 6.74 -14.10
CA SER A 46 9.14 7.81 -13.72
C SER A 46 8.79 7.76 -12.23
N LEU A 47 8.62 6.57 -11.67
CA LEU A 47 8.42 6.36 -10.23
C LEU A 47 9.67 6.75 -9.43
N LEU A 48 10.84 6.28 -9.85
CA LEU A 48 12.12 6.59 -9.19
C LEU A 48 12.46 8.08 -9.23
N ARG A 49 12.01 8.81 -10.27
CA ARG A 49 12.21 10.26 -10.36
C ARG A 49 11.53 11.01 -9.21
N ALA A 50 10.36 10.56 -8.75
CA ALA A 50 9.68 11.16 -7.60
C ALA A 50 10.51 10.95 -6.31
N ALA A 51 10.99 9.72 -6.09
CA ALA A 51 11.87 9.40 -4.96
C ALA A 51 13.18 10.21 -5.01
N ALA A 52 13.81 10.31 -6.18
CA ALA A 52 15.03 11.11 -6.41
C ALA A 52 14.81 12.59 -6.07
N ARG A 53 13.67 13.17 -6.47
CA ARG A 53 13.34 14.57 -6.15
C ARG A 53 13.22 14.78 -4.63
N VAL A 54 12.54 13.87 -3.92
CA VAL A 54 12.43 13.95 -2.45
C VAL A 54 13.80 13.79 -1.81
N GLY A 55 14.58 12.78 -2.21
CA GLY A 55 15.91 12.53 -1.66
C GLY A 55 16.86 13.71 -1.83
N LEU A 56 16.88 14.34 -3.02
CA LEU A 56 17.68 15.55 -3.26
C LEU A 56 17.24 16.72 -2.38
N ARG A 57 15.93 16.97 -2.25
CA ARG A 57 15.39 18.02 -1.37
C ARG A 57 15.71 17.78 0.10
N SER A 58 15.80 16.52 0.51
CA SER A 58 16.19 16.11 1.86
C SER A 58 17.71 16.03 2.07
N GLY A 59 18.53 16.34 1.08
CA GLY A 59 19.99 16.28 1.18
C GLY A 59 20.56 14.86 1.27
N LEU A 60 19.82 13.84 0.82
CA LEU A 60 20.29 12.45 0.84
C LEU A 60 21.34 12.21 -0.25
N PRO A 61 22.54 11.69 0.11
CA PRO A 61 23.53 11.26 -0.87
C PRO A 61 22.99 10.14 -1.78
N LEU A 62 23.38 10.15 -3.06
CA LEU A 62 22.99 9.11 -4.02
C LEU A 62 23.29 7.69 -3.52
N LYS A 63 24.41 7.49 -2.82
CA LYS A 63 24.77 6.19 -2.22
C LYS A 63 23.71 5.71 -1.21
N GLN A 64 23.19 6.62 -0.37
CA GLN A 64 22.13 6.28 0.58
C GLN A 64 20.81 5.99 -0.13
N MET A 65 20.49 6.75 -1.18
CA MET A 65 19.32 6.48 -2.02
C MET A 65 19.35 5.09 -2.66
N VAL A 66 20.51 4.68 -3.21
CA VAL A 66 20.69 3.34 -3.77
C VAL A 66 20.50 2.27 -2.69
N SER A 67 21.03 2.48 -1.48
CA SER A 67 20.82 1.55 -0.37
C SER A 67 19.35 1.43 0.03
N LEU A 68 18.61 2.54 0.11
CA LEU A 68 17.18 2.53 0.41
C LEU A 68 16.36 1.84 -0.67
N MET A 69 16.70 2.06 -1.95
CA MET A 69 16.06 1.38 -3.08
C MET A 69 16.33 -0.13 -3.05
N GLN A 70 17.55 -0.55 -2.72
CA GLN A 70 17.88 -1.96 -2.54
C GLN A 70 17.08 -2.59 -1.39
N LEU A 71 16.92 -1.86 -0.29
CA LEU A 71 16.14 -2.31 0.86
C LEU A 71 14.65 -2.43 0.53
N ALA A 72 14.08 -1.44 -0.18
CA ALA A 72 12.69 -1.47 -0.66
C ALA A 72 12.45 -2.65 -1.61
N TYR A 73 13.34 -2.85 -2.59
CA TYR A 73 13.25 -3.99 -3.51
C TYR A 73 13.42 -5.33 -2.78
N PHE A 74 14.33 -5.41 -1.81
CA PHE A 74 14.51 -6.61 -0.98
C PHE A 74 13.22 -6.94 -0.21
N ARG A 75 12.59 -5.94 0.43
CA ARG A 75 11.33 -6.10 1.17
C ARG A 75 10.23 -6.61 0.26
N GLU A 76 10.06 -6.02 -0.92
CA GLU A 76 9.05 -6.46 -1.90
C GLU A 76 9.25 -7.92 -2.31
N ALA A 77 10.48 -8.29 -2.69
CA ALA A 77 10.81 -9.65 -3.09
C ALA A 77 10.63 -10.66 -1.94
N ARG A 78 10.99 -10.27 -0.71
CA ARG A 78 11.01 -11.17 0.45
C ARG A 78 9.63 -11.32 1.11
N GLU A 79 9.00 -10.20 1.44
CA GLU A 79 7.77 -10.18 2.25
C GLU A 79 6.53 -10.30 1.38
N GLU A 80 6.47 -9.60 0.25
CA GLU A 80 5.28 -9.63 -0.61
C GLU A 80 5.28 -10.86 -1.51
N GLN A 81 6.41 -11.13 -2.19
CA GLN A 81 6.55 -12.23 -3.16
C GLN A 81 7.04 -13.54 -2.54
N GLY A 82 7.61 -13.52 -1.33
CA GLY A 82 8.02 -14.74 -0.62
C GLY A 82 9.31 -15.39 -1.13
N HIS A 83 10.15 -14.67 -1.88
CA HIS A 83 11.40 -15.21 -2.42
C HIS A 83 12.39 -15.60 -1.32
N THR A 84 13.16 -16.68 -1.55
CA THR A 84 14.28 -17.10 -0.69
C THR A 84 15.47 -16.16 -0.82
N LEU A 85 16.40 -16.17 0.14
CA LEU A 85 17.60 -15.34 0.05
C LEU A 85 18.46 -15.68 -1.19
N ASP A 86 18.49 -16.95 -1.60
CA ASP A 86 19.19 -17.39 -2.80
C ASP A 86 18.55 -16.83 -4.07
N ALA A 87 17.22 -16.91 -4.20
CA ALA A 87 16.50 -16.33 -5.33
C ALA A 87 16.66 -14.80 -5.39
N ILE A 88 16.69 -14.13 -4.23
CA ILE A 88 16.94 -12.69 -4.15
C ILE A 88 18.38 -12.37 -4.56
N ALA A 89 19.37 -13.18 -4.19
CA ALA A 89 20.76 -13.00 -4.60
C ALA A 89 20.91 -13.09 -6.13
N GLU A 90 20.21 -14.04 -6.76
CA GLU A 90 20.12 -14.16 -8.21
C GLU A 90 19.45 -12.93 -8.84
N LEU A 91 18.29 -12.50 -8.33
CA LEU A 91 17.56 -11.31 -8.81
C LEU A 91 18.40 -10.02 -8.71
N PHE A 92 19.18 -9.87 -7.65
CA PHE A 92 20.05 -8.71 -7.44
C PHE A 92 21.32 -8.77 -8.29
N GLY A 93 21.69 -9.94 -8.82
CA GLY A 93 23.01 -10.19 -9.38
C GLY A 93 24.12 -9.98 -8.35
N ARG A 94 23.90 -10.41 -7.10
CA ARG A 94 24.83 -10.22 -5.97
C ARG A 94 25.09 -11.52 -5.23
N SER A 95 26.16 -11.54 -4.44
CA SER A 95 26.45 -12.70 -3.58
C SER A 95 25.40 -12.85 -2.48
N LEU A 96 25.14 -14.10 -2.05
CA LEU A 96 24.29 -14.40 -0.90
C LEU A 96 24.75 -13.63 0.35
N ARG A 97 26.06 -13.48 0.55
CA ARG A 97 26.63 -12.69 1.67
C ARG A 97 26.10 -11.26 1.67
N THR A 98 26.04 -10.61 0.52
CA THR A 98 25.52 -9.23 0.38
C THR A 98 24.04 -9.17 0.74
N VAL A 99 23.25 -10.13 0.26
CA VAL A 99 21.81 -10.20 0.56
C VAL A 99 21.56 -10.52 2.03
N SER A 100 22.36 -11.37 2.66
CA SER A 100 22.27 -11.61 4.10
C SER A 100 22.55 -10.34 4.92
N THR A 101 23.51 -9.50 4.49
CA THR A 101 23.72 -8.19 5.13
C THR A 101 22.49 -7.28 4.98
N LEU A 102 21.88 -7.22 3.80
CA LEU A 102 20.62 -6.50 3.59
C LEU A 102 19.49 -7.06 4.46
N HIS A 103 19.41 -8.38 4.61
CA HIS A 103 18.42 -9.02 5.48
C HIS A 103 18.60 -8.65 6.96
N HIS A 104 19.84 -8.60 7.44
CA HIS A 104 20.14 -8.14 8.80
C HIS A 104 19.83 -6.65 8.99
N GLN A 105 20.14 -5.82 8.00
CA GLN A 105 19.77 -4.39 8.03
C GLN A 105 18.25 -4.22 8.01
N TYR A 106 17.53 -5.01 7.21
CA TYR A 106 16.07 -5.03 7.18
C TYR A 106 15.48 -5.41 8.53
N ARG A 107 16.06 -6.39 9.21
CA ARG A 107 15.64 -6.81 10.56
C ARG A 107 16.13 -5.91 11.69
N SER A 108 16.87 -4.86 11.39
CA SER A 108 17.24 -3.87 12.41
C SER A 108 16.07 -2.97 12.77
N ASP A 109 16.21 -2.19 13.84
CA ASP A 109 15.15 -1.31 14.38
C ASP A 109 14.64 -0.23 13.42
N PHE A 110 15.21 -0.13 12.21
CA PHE A 110 14.79 0.83 11.18
C PHE A 110 13.29 0.75 10.84
N PHE A 111 12.68 -0.45 10.88
CA PHE A 111 11.26 -0.64 10.58
C PHE A 111 10.40 -0.93 11.81
N ALA A 112 10.96 -0.89 13.02
CA ALA A 112 10.20 -1.24 14.23
C ALA A 112 8.94 -0.36 14.42
N PRO A 113 8.97 0.97 14.17
CA PRO A 113 7.76 1.79 14.17
C PRO A 113 6.72 1.33 13.14
N GLU A 114 7.15 1.06 11.91
CA GLU A 114 6.30 0.63 10.81
C GLU A 114 5.69 -0.75 11.07
N GLU A 115 6.41 -1.66 11.73
CA GLU A 115 5.88 -2.97 12.13
C GLU A 115 4.75 -2.85 13.14
N GLN A 116 4.84 -1.91 14.10
CA GLN A 116 3.76 -1.65 15.06
C GLN A 116 2.51 -1.09 14.37
N VAL A 117 2.69 -0.20 13.40
CA VAL A 117 1.57 0.35 12.61
C VAL A 117 1.01 -0.72 11.66
N ALA A 118 1.86 -1.51 11.00
CA ALA A 118 1.47 -2.63 10.16
C ALA A 118 0.67 -3.69 10.92
N PHE A 119 1.06 -3.99 12.16
CA PHE A 119 0.33 -4.93 13.01
C PHE A 119 -1.08 -4.42 13.34
N ARG A 120 -1.20 -3.16 13.77
CA ARG A 120 -2.50 -2.51 13.99
C ARG A 120 -3.37 -2.52 12.73
N ARG A 121 -2.79 -2.28 11.56
CA ARG A 121 -3.49 -2.38 10.27
C ARG A 121 -3.93 -3.80 9.93
N ALA A 122 -3.12 -4.81 10.22
CA ALA A 122 -3.50 -6.20 9.98
C ALA A 122 -4.72 -6.59 10.82
N ILE A 123 -4.78 -6.15 12.08
CA ILE A 123 -5.96 -6.30 12.95
C ILE A 123 -7.15 -5.57 12.33
N ALA A 124 -7.00 -4.28 12.00
CA ALA A 124 -8.08 -3.49 11.41
C ALA A 124 -8.60 -4.10 10.10
N ALA A 125 -7.71 -4.57 9.22
CA ALA A 125 -8.08 -5.23 7.97
C ALA A 125 -8.88 -6.52 8.21
N LEU A 126 -8.49 -7.33 9.19
CA LEU A 126 -9.22 -8.53 9.55
C LEU A 126 -10.63 -8.19 10.06
N VAL A 127 -10.74 -7.21 10.96
CA VAL A 127 -12.03 -6.75 11.50
C VAL A 127 -12.91 -6.08 10.44
N ASN A 128 -12.30 -5.41 9.46
CA ASN A 128 -12.99 -4.82 8.32
C ASN A 128 -13.64 -5.89 7.42
N HIS A 129 -13.06 -7.08 7.33
CA HIS A 129 -13.67 -8.18 6.58
C HIS A 129 -14.84 -8.81 7.33
N ALA A 130 -14.71 -8.98 8.64
CA ALA A 130 -15.78 -9.45 9.49
C ALA A 130 -15.50 -9.08 10.96
N PRO A 131 -16.54 -8.78 11.77
CA PRO A 131 -16.37 -8.58 13.20
C PRO A 131 -15.62 -9.75 13.85
N ALA A 132 -14.75 -9.42 14.80
CA ALA A 132 -13.89 -10.41 15.44
C ALA A 132 -13.86 -10.19 16.95
N ASP A 133 -13.90 -11.29 17.70
CA ASP A 133 -13.60 -11.32 19.13
C ASP A 133 -12.11 -11.63 19.36
N LEU A 134 -11.68 -11.65 20.62
CA LEU A 134 -10.27 -11.82 20.97
C LEU A 134 -9.79 -13.23 20.57
N GLY A 135 -10.65 -14.25 20.70
CA GLY A 135 -10.32 -15.62 20.32
C GLY A 135 -10.06 -15.75 18.81
N ARG A 136 -10.89 -15.13 17.97
CA ARG A 136 -10.69 -15.09 16.52
C ARG A 136 -9.42 -14.35 16.14
N LEU A 137 -9.12 -13.23 16.81
CA LEU A 137 -7.88 -12.48 16.58
C LEU A 137 -6.65 -13.31 17.00
N GLN A 138 -6.68 -13.95 18.17
CA GLN A 138 -5.60 -14.81 18.64
C GLN A 138 -5.35 -15.98 17.69
N ALA A 139 -6.41 -16.57 17.13
CA ALA A 139 -6.30 -17.63 16.13
C ALA A 139 -5.70 -17.14 14.80
N ALA A 140 -5.95 -15.89 14.42
CA ALA A 140 -5.37 -15.27 13.22
C ALA A 140 -3.91 -14.84 13.41
N PHE A 141 -3.51 -14.53 14.65
CA PHE A 141 -2.17 -14.09 15.02
C PHE A 141 -1.56 -15.01 16.10
N PRO A 142 -1.35 -16.32 15.81
CA PRO A 142 -0.97 -17.31 16.81
C PRO A 142 0.40 -17.03 17.47
N ASP A 143 1.29 -16.35 16.75
CA ASP A 143 2.63 -16.02 17.22
C ASP A 143 2.69 -14.73 18.05
N VAL A 144 1.56 -14.02 18.19
CA VAL A 144 1.50 -12.74 18.91
C VAL A 144 0.94 -12.95 20.32
N PRO A 145 1.65 -12.50 21.39
CA PRO A 145 1.13 -12.58 22.74
C PRO A 145 -0.20 -11.82 22.89
N GLU A 146 -1.15 -12.42 23.61
CA GLU A 146 -2.48 -11.84 23.86
C GLU A 146 -2.42 -10.40 24.39
N ALA A 147 -1.50 -10.12 25.32
CA ALA A 147 -1.31 -8.77 25.88
C ALA A 147 -1.00 -7.71 24.79
N LYS A 148 -0.19 -8.07 23.79
CA LYS A 148 0.15 -7.17 22.67
C LYS A 148 -1.04 -6.98 21.71
N LEU A 149 -1.87 -8.01 21.53
CA LEU A 149 -3.12 -7.90 20.79
C LEU A 149 -4.09 -6.94 21.49
N ILE A 150 -4.26 -7.07 22.81
CA ILE A 150 -5.11 -6.20 23.62
C ILE A 150 -4.63 -4.74 23.55
N GLU A 151 -3.33 -4.49 23.70
CA GLU A 151 -2.74 -3.15 23.57
C GLU A 151 -3.04 -2.53 22.19
N ALA A 152 -2.84 -3.30 21.12
CA ALA A 152 -3.13 -2.85 19.76
C ALA A 152 -4.63 -2.57 19.53
N LEU A 153 -5.52 -3.35 20.13
CA LEU A 153 -6.97 -3.12 20.08
C LEU A 153 -7.36 -1.83 20.82
N GLN A 154 -6.82 -1.62 22.03
CA GLN A 154 -7.05 -0.39 22.78
C GLN A 154 -6.57 0.86 22.03
N ASP A 155 -5.44 0.77 21.33
CA ASP A 155 -4.97 1.85 20.47
C ASP A 155 -5.92 2.12 19.30
N LEU A 156 -6.41 1.06 18.63
CA LEU A 156 -7.37 1.17 17.53
C LEU A 156 -8.72 1.72 17.98
N GLU A 157 -9.17 1.38 19.20
CA GLU A 157 -10.36 1.96 19.83
C GLU A 157 -10.15 3.43 20.17
N ARG A 158 -9.01 3.78 20.77
CA ARG A 158 -8.68 5.16 21.15
C ARG A 158 -8.58 6.07 19.91
N GLY A 159 -8.02 5.55 18.82
CA GLY A 159 -7.99 6.20 17.51
C GLY A 159 -9.33 6.14 16.76
N GLY A 160 -10.38 5.60 17.37
CA GLY A 160 -11.71 5.49 16.78
C GLY A 160 -11.79 4.59 15.55
N THR A 161 -10.76 3.81 15.23
CA THR A 161 -10.73 2.91 14.05
C THR A 161 -11.67 1.72 14.23
N LEU A 162 -11.74 1.18 15.45
CA LEU A 162 -12.60 0.06 15.81
C LEU A 162 -13.55 0.45 16.94
N LEU A 163 -14.72 -0.20 16.99
CA LEU A 163 -15.73 -0.04 18.03
C LEU A 163 -16.00 -1.39 18.70
N PRO A 164 -15.81 -1.53 20.02
CA PRO A 164 -16.18 -2.73 20.74
C PRO A 164 -17.71 -2.79 20.93
N ARG A 165 -18.30 -3.97 20.78
CA ARG A 165 -19.72 -4.23 21.04
C ARG A 165 -19.91 -5.52 21.82
N GLY A 166 -20.85 -5.51 22.77
CA GLY A 166 -21.20 -6.68 23.59
C GLY A 166 -20.23 -6.94 24.74
N ASP A 167 -20.53 -8.01 25.50
CA ASP A 167 -19.70 -8.54 26.58
C ASP A 167 -19.70 -10.08 26.50
N PRO A 168 -18.57 -10.75 26.18
CA PRO A 168 -17.25 -10.17 25.91
C PRO A 168 -17.21 -9.32 24.62
N PRO A 169 -16.26 -8.38 24.50
CA PRO A 169 -16.22 -7.44 23.38
C PRO A 169 -15.95 -8.16 22.05
N THR A 170 -16.81 -7.87 21.08
CA THR A 170 -16.58 -8.14 19.65
C THR A 170 -16.25 -6.80 18.98
N TRP A 171 -15.12 -6.73 18.29
CA TRP A 171 -14.71 -5.52 17.59
C TRP A 171 -15.34 -5.44 16.21
N HIS A 172 -15.87 -4.27 15.92
CA HIS A 172 -16.41 -3.89 14.62
C HIS A 172 -15.58 -2.75 14.04
N ARG A 173 -15.54 -2.66 12.71
CA ARG A 173 -15.05 -1.47 12.04
C ARG A 173 -15.88 -0.25 12.45
N ASN A 174 -15.23 0.89 12.67
CA ASN A 174 -15.94 2.17 12.71
C ASN A 174 -16.16 2.68 11.27
N PRO A 175 -17.40 2.76 10.76
CA PRO A 175 -17.66 3.29 9.42
C PRO A 175 -17.35 4.78 9.30
N GLU A 176 -17.20 5.50 10.42
CA GLU A 176 -16.87 6.93 10.42
C GLU A 176 -15.36 7.19 10.50
N ALA A 177 -14.55 6.14 10.71
CA ALA A 177 -13.09 6.23 10.77
C ALA A 177 -12.48 6.44 9.38
N HIS A 178 -12.57 7.68 8.94
CA HIS A 178 -11.92 8.21 7.74
C HIS A 178 -11.09 9.42 8.13
N GLU A 179 -10.08 9.21 8.97
CA GLU A 179 -9.14 10.27 9.32
C GLU A 179 -8.10 10.41 8.20
N PHE A 180 -8.17 11.51 7.46
CA PHE A 180 -7.27 11.79 6.34
C PHE A 180 -6.01 12.56 6.76
N THR A 181 -5.96 13.05 8.00
CA THR A 181 -4.91 13.96 8.47
C THR A 181 -4.44 13.55 9.86
N SER A 182 -3.20 13.06 9.95
CA SER A 182 -2.54 12.83 11.24
C SER A 182 -1.33 13.76 11.38
N THR A 183 -1.12 14.29 12.58
CA THR A 183 0.08 15.07 12.93
C THR A 183 1.24 14.17 13.39
N ASP A 184 0.95 12.92 13.74
CA ASP A 184 1.97 11.96 14.16
C ASP A 184 2.87 11.56 12.98
N LEU A 185 4.19 11.56 13.20
CA LEU A 185 5.15 11.29 12.13
C LEU A 185 5.04 9.85 11.61
N GLN A 186 4.83 8.88 12.49
CA GLN A 186 4.73 7.47 12.09
C GLN A 186 3.47 7.25 11.26
N ALA A 187 2.33 7.81 11.68
CA ALA A 187 1.09 7.80 10.92
C ALA A 187 1.24 8.48 9.55
N ARG A 188 2.01 9.56 9.45
CA ARG A 188 2.30 10.24 8.16
C ARG A 188 3.18 9.40 7.24
N ILE A 189 4.20 8.74 7.76
CA ILE A 189 5.06 7.82 6.98
C ILE A 189 4.23 6.61 6.52
N ASP A 190 3.35 6.08 7.40
CA ASP A 190 2.46 5.00 7.04
C ASP A 190 1.46 5.39 5.94
N GLY A 191 0.85 6.56 6.09
CA GLY A 191 -0.04 7.14 5.08
C GLY A 191 0.67 7.33 3.73
N LEU A 192 1.92 7.81 3.74
CA LEU A 192 2.75 7.89 2.54
C LEU A 192 2.99 6.52 1.91
N ASN A 193 3.37 5.51 2.70
CA ASN A 193 3.58 4.15 2.19
C ASN A 193 2.30 3.62 1.51
N ARG A 194 1.14 3.79 2.16
CA ARG A 194 -0.14 3.34 1.59
C ARG A 194 -0.53 4.11 0.32
N GLN A 195 -0.23 5.40 0.26
CA GLN A 195 -0.38 6.20 -0.96
C GLN A 195 0.51 5.65 -2.08
N MET A 196 1.76 5.28 -1.78
CA MET A 196 2.67 4.70 -2.77
C MET A 196 2.19 3.32 -3.25
N ASP A 197 1.62 2.49 -2.37
CA ASP A 197 1.02 1.20 -2.75
C ASP A 197 -0.15 1.38 -3.72
N VAL A 198 -1.07 2.29 -3.41
CA VAL A 198 -2.22 2.60 -4.28
C VAL A 198 -1.75 3.16 -5.62
N LEU A 199 -0.75 4.05 -5.63
CA LEU A 199 -0.17 4.59 -6.86
C LEU A 199 0.51 3.52 -7.69
N ALA A 200 1.29 2.62 -7.07
CA ALA A 200 1.96 1.52 -7.76
C ALA A 200 0.93 0.58 -8.42
N GLU A 201 -0.11 0.18 -7.70
CA GLU A 201 -1.18 -0.68 -8.22
C GLU A 201 -1.97 0.02 -9.35
N THR A 202 -2.28 1.31 -9.18
CA THR A 202 -2.97 2.12 -10.20
C THR A 202 -2.15 2.20 -11.49
N ILE A 203 -0.84 2.45 -11.37
CA ILE A 203 0.07 2.52 -12.51
C ILE A 203 0.19 1.16 -13.18
N TRP A 204 0.34 0.08 -12.41
CA TRP A 204 0.45 -1.27 -12.92
C TRP A 204 -0.81 -1.71 -13.69
N ARG A 205 -1.99 -1.54 -13.10
CA ARG A 205 -3.27 -1.86 -13.77
C ARG A 205 -3.45 -1.05 -15.06
N ARG A 206 -3.25 0.26 -14.97
CA ARG A 206 -3.51 1.19 -16.06
C ARG A 206 -2.53 1.05 -17.22
N LEU A 207 -1.24 0.90 -16.94
CA LEU A 207 -0.19 0.96 -17.97
C LEU A 207 0.34 -0.42 -18.37
N VAL A 208 0.16 -1.45 -17.54
CA VAL A 208 0.73 -2.78 -17.79
C VAL A 208 -0.35 -3.84 -18.02
N LEU A 209 -1.33 -3.97 -17.12
CA LEU A 209 -2.37 -5.01 -17.28
C LEU A 209 -3.44 -4.61 -18.30
N SER A 210 -3.71 -3.31 -18.47
CA SER A 210 -4.77 -2.79 -19.34
C SER A 210 -6.11 -3.50 -19.11
N ASP A 211 -6.50 -3.69 -17.85
CA ASP A 211 -7.76 -4.34 -17.49
C ASP A 211 -8.96 -3.40 -17.70
N ASP A 212 -10.14 -3.96 -17.99
CA ASP A 212 -11.40 -3.20 -18.12
C ASP A 212 -11.90 -2.62 -16.77
N ALA A 213 -11.13 -2.80 -15.69
CA ALA A 213 -11.45 -2.22 -14.40
C ALA A 213 -11.32 -0.70 -14.47
N PRO A 214 -12.26 0.06 -13.86
CA PRO A 214 -12.20 1.52 -13.85
C PRO A 214 -10.99 2.00 -13.04
N THR A 215 -9.86 2.18 -13.71
CA THR A 215 -8.62 2.71 -13.13
C THR A 215 -8.39 4.14 -13.62
N LEU A 216 -8.54 5.12 -12.72
CA LEU A 216 -8.42 6.54 -13.03
C LEU A 216 -7.14 7.13 -12.43
N ALA A 217 -6.30 7.73 -13.28
CA ALA A 217 -5.19 8.59 -12.87
C ALA A 217 -5.28 9.89 -13.66
N ARG A 218 -5.59 10.99 -12.96
CA ARG A 218 -5.75 12.32 -13.56
C ARG A 218 -5.08 13.37 -12.67
N THR A 219 -4.50 14.37 -13.33
CA THR A 219 -3.95 15.55 -12.68
C THR A 219 -4.70 16.75 -13.22
N TYR A 220 -5.23 17.56 -12.31
CA TYR A 220 -5.85 18.84 -12.63
C TYR A 220 -4.91 19.96 -12.16
N VAL A 221 -4.66 20.93 -13.03
CA VAL A 221 -3.86 22.12 -12.72
C VAL A 221 -4.76 23.33 -12.96
N PHE A 222 -4.90 24.18 -11.95
CA PHE A 222 -5.76 25.35 -11.97
C PHE A 222 -5.21 26.43 -11.02
N HIS A 223 -5.67 27.66 -11.18
CA HIS A 223 -5.36 28.77 -10.28
C HIS A 223 -6.52 28.96 -9.29
N ALA A 224 -6.20 29.18 -8.03
CA ALA A 224 -7.16 29.47 -6.97
C ALA A 224 -6.49 30.32 -5.89
N SER A 225 -7.28 31.11 -5.16
CA SER A 225 -6.80 31.72 -3.92
C SER A 225 -6.61 30.65 -2.83
N ASP A 226 -5.81 30.91 -1.80
CA ASP A 226 -5.65 29.97 -0.67
C ASP A 226 -7.00 29.62 -0.03
N ARG A 227 -7.90 30.61 0.10
CA ARG A 227 -9.25 30.40 0.63
C ARG A 227 -10.06 29.45 -0.26
N ASP A 228 -10.05 29.67 -1.57
CA ASP A 228 -10.80 28.82 -2.51
C ASP A 228 -10.20 27.42 -2.59
N LEU A 229 -8.87 27.30 -2.52
CA LEU A 229 -8.18 26.01 -2.46
C LEU A 229 -8.60 25.24 -1.22
N GLN A 230 -8.56 25.85 -0.02
CA GLN A 230 -9.01 25.18 1.21
C GLN A 230 -10.48 24.78 1.15
N ALA A 231 -11.35 25.65 0.62
CA ALA A 231 -12.76 25.33 0.43
C ALA A 231 -12.97 24.15 -0.53
N LEU A 232 -12.24 24.12 -1.65
CA LEU A 232 -12.26 23.01 -2.61
C LEU A 232 -11.75 21.72 -1.99
N LEU A 233 -10.65 21.75 -1.25
CA LEU A 233 -10.10 20.56 -0.58
C LEU A 233 -11.10 19.99 0.44
N GLY A 234 -11.72 20.84 1.26
CA GLY A 234 -12.77 20.42 2.18
C GLY A 234 -13.99 19.83 1.46
N ALA A 235 -14.41 20.40 0.33
CA ALA A 235 -15.51 19.86 -0.47
C ALA A 235 -15.17 18.50 -1.11
N ILE A 236 -13.97 18.34 -1.64
CA ILE A 236 -13.50 17.06 -2.20
C ILE A 236 -13.41 16.00 -1.10
N GLU A 237 -12.84 16.34 0.07
CA GLU A 237 -12.76 15.42 1.21
C GLU A 237 -14.16 14.99 1.65
N ALA A 238 -15.08 15.93 1.86
CA ALA A 238 -16.45 15.64 2.26
C ALA A 238 -17.17 14.74 1.24
N LEU A 239 -16.99 15.03 -0.05
CA LEU A 239 -17.57 14.24 -1.14
C LEU A 239 -17.04 12.80 -1.16
N VAL A 240 -15.72 12.64 -1.10
CA VAL A 240 -15.08 11.32 -1.13
C VAL A 240 -15.40 10.53 0.14
N ARG A 241 -15.35 11.17 1.31
CA ARG A 241 -15.72 10.56 2.59
C ARG A 241 -17.17 10.10 2.57
N GLY A 242 -18.11 10.97 2.19
CA GLY A 242 -19.54 10.62 2.12
C GLY A 242 -19.81 9.48 1.14
N GLY A 243 -19.16 9.50 -0.03
CA GLY A 243 -19.24 8.42 -1.02
C GLY A 243 -18.68 7.09 -0.52
N ALA A 244 -17.52 7.12 0.18
CA ALA A 244 -16.90 5.93 0.76
C ALA A 244 -17.79 5.31 1.84
N ILE A 245 -18.31 6.11 2.77
CA ILE A 245 -19.24 5.65 3.82
C ILE A 245 -20.47 5.01 3.19
N ALA A 246 -21.09 5.64 2.20
CA ALA A 246 -22.27 5.10 1.53
C ALA A 246 -21.98 3.78 0.80
N ALA A 247 -20.83 3.67 0.14
CA ALA A 247 -20.40 2.44 -0.52
C ALA A 247 -20.14 1.32 0.49
N ASP A 248 -19.46 1.62 1.60
CA ASP A 248 -19.20 0.69 2.68
C ASP A 248 -20.50 0.16 3.31
N GLN A 249 -21.45 1.04 3.64
CA GLN A 249 -22.75 0.63 4.17
C GLN A 249 -23.57 -0.22 3.18
N THR A 250 -23.36 -0.02 1.88
CA THR A 250 -23.99 -0.85 0.84
C THR A 250 -23.34 -2.23 0.78
N TYR A 251 -22.01 -2.30 0.89
CA TYR A 251 -21.27 -3.55 1.00
C TYR A 251 -21.68 -4.34 2.25
N GLU A 252 -21.80 -3.70 3.42
CA GLU A 252 -22.25 -4.37 4.66
C GLU A 252 -23.63 -5.02 4.53
N ARG A 253 -24.54 -4.39 3.76
CA ARG A 253 -25.90 -4.90 3.53
C ARG A 253 -25.97 -6.00 2.48
N SER A 254 -25.17 -5.91 1.42
CA SER A 254 -25.24 -6.81 0.26
C SER A 254 -24.23 -7.96 0.30
N GLY A 255 -23.09 -7.78 0.97
CA GLY A 255 -21.93 -8.67 0.90
C GLY A 255 -21.19 -8.64 -0.44
N GLU A 256 -21.65 -7.84 -1.41
CA GLU A 256 -21.08 -7.77 -2.75
C GLU A 256 -20.24 -6.52 -2.91
N GLY A 257 -18.97 -6.69 -3.28
CA GLY A 257 -18.09 -5.57 -3.55
C GLY A 257 -16.62 -5.96 -3.55
N ARG A 258 -15.77 -4.94 -3.66
CA ARG A 258 -14.32 -5.08 -3.56
C ARG A 258 -13.76 -3.92 -2.77
N GLN A 259 -12.61 -4.15 -2.13
CA GLN A 259 -11.88 -3.08 -1.48
C GLN A 259 -11.32 -2.12 -2.54
N VAL A 260 -11.51 -0.82 -2.33
CA VAL A 260 -10.99 0.24 -3.20
C VAL A 260 -10.12 1.18 -2.37
N GLY A 261 -8.93 1.48 -2.87
CA GLY A 261 -8.07 2.53 -2.34
C GLY A 261 -8.18 3.79 -3.20
N ILE A 262 -8.35 4.95 -2.56
CA ILE A 262 -8.31 6.25 -3.24
C ILE A 262 -7.22 7.08 -2.59
N THR A 263 -6.34 7.64 -3.41
CA THR A 263 -5.34 8.61 -2.99
C THR A 263 -5.63 9.93 -3.67
N LEU A 264 -5.75 10.98 -2.88
CA LEU A 264 -5.82 12.35 -3.35
C LEU A 264 -4.59 13.10 -2.83
N ALA A 265 -3.89 13.77 -3.73
CA ALA A 265 -2.77 14.64 -3.38
C ALA A 265 -3.03 16.02 -3.98
N ALA A 266 -2.97 17.04 -3.14
CA ALA A 266 -3.00 18.42 -3.55
C ALA A 266 -1.78 19.13 -3.00
N THR A 267 -1.06 19.84 -3.86
CA THR A 267 0.14 20.59 -3.49
C THR A 267 0.20 21.82 -4.36
N PRO A 268 0.40 23.02 -3.79
CA PRO A 268 0.70 24.21 -4.57
C PRO A 268 1.92 23.92 -5.47
N LEU A 269 1.79 24.19 -6.76
CA LEU A 269 2.93 24.10 -7.67
C LEU A 269 3.74 25.38 -7.53
N GLU A 270 5.03 25.25 -7.26
CA GLU A 270 5.96 26.39 -7.37
C GLU A 270 5.91 26.89 -8.81
N GLU A 271 5.76 28.21 -9.02
CA GLU A 271 5.93 28.79 -10.34
C GLU A 271 7.33 28.45 -10.84
N PRO A 272 7.48 27.95 -12.08
CA PRO A 272 8.81 27.76 -12.63
C PRO A 272 9.52 29.13 -12.64
N PRO A 273 10.81 29.18 -12.27
CA PRO A 273 11.59 30.42 -12.28
C PRO A 273 11.71 31.03 -13.67
#